data_AF-A0A3Q0QUF8-F1
#
_entry.id   AF-A0A3Q0QUF8-F1
#
_cell.length_a   1.000
_cell.length_b   1.000
_cell.length_c   1.000
_cell.angle_alpha   90.00
_cell.angle_beta   90.00
_cell.angle_gamma   90.00
#
_symmetry.space_group_name_H-M   'P 1'
#
loop_
_entity.id
_entity.type
_entity.pdbx_description
1 polymer ?
#
loop_
_entity_poly.entity_id
_entity_poly.type
_entity_poly.pdbx_seq_one_letter_code
_entity_poly.pdbx_strand_id
1 'polypeptide(L)'
;KVGAIGNDSNSAMKGKHAFWLLFIAYDMTLLQNAIKGAGTTEKVLVEILASRKPQQVKDIIAAYKKEYNADLEKDVTGDTSGHFQRLLVILLQANRQTGIQAETIESDAQALFKAGEEKFGTDEQAFVTILGNRSAEHLRKVFDAHMKMSGYEMEESINRETSGHLKDLLFAVVKCARSVPAYFAETLYHAMKGAGTDDDTLIRVMVTRSEVDMLDIRSEFRKLFACSLHSVIKGDTGGDYRKALLALCGGDDA
;
A
#
# COMPACT_ATOMS: atom_id res chain seq x y z
N LYS A 1 -44.54 -24.98 -13.67
CA LYS A 1 -43.97 -23.62 -13.77
C LYS A 1 -42.68 -23.60 -12.95
N VAL A 2 -41.54 -23.86 -13.58
CA VAL A 2 -40.22 -23.67 -12.97
C VAL A 2 -39.70 -22.36 -13.55
N GLY A 3 -39.58 -21.33 -12.72
CA GLY A 3 -39.21 -19.99 -13.16
C GLY A 3 -38.35 -19.30 -12.10
N ALA A 4 -37.18 -18.86 -12.57
CA ALA A 4 -36.29 -17.87 -11.99
C ALA A 4 -35.53 -18.25 -10.69
N ILE A 5 -34.43 -18.98 -10.86
CA ILE A 5 -33.23 -18.84 -10.04
C ILE A 5 -32.10 -18.48 -11.02
N GLY A 6 -31.88 -17.20 -11.26
CA GLY A 6 -30.90 -16.77 -12.28
C GLY A 6 -30.97 -15.28 -12.60
N ASN A 7 -30.84 -14.40 -11.61
CA ASN A 7 -30.68 -12.97 -11.87
C ASN A 7 -29.77 -12.24 -10.86
N ASP A 8 -29.60 -12.78 -9.66
CA ASP A 8 -28.82 -12.09 -8.60
C ASP A 8 -27.31 -12.12 -8.83
N SER A 9 -26.77 -13.20 -9.39
CA SER A 9 -25.33 -13.34 -9.66
C SER A 9 -24.83 -12.43 -10.77
N ASN A 10 -25.67 -12.14 -11.79
CA ASN A 10 -25.30 -11.29 -12.91
C ASN A 10 -25.37 -9.79 -12.55
N SER A 11 -26.34 -9.40 -11.71
CA SER A 11 -26.43 -8.04 -11.16
C SER A 11 -25.27 -7.76 -10.18
N ALA A 12 -24.99 -8.68 -9.27
CA ALA A 12 -23.87 -8.57 -8.35
C ALA A 12 -22.51 -8.53 -9.07
N MET A 13 -22.32 -9.31 -10.14
CA MET A 13 -21.09 -9.24 -10.94
C MET A 13 -20.95 -7.92 -11.71
N LYS A 14 -22.04 -7.36 -12.26
CA LYS A 14 -22.03 -6.03 -12.87
C LYS A 14 -21.74 -4.93 -11.85
N GLY A 15 -22.30 -5.03 -10.65
CA GLY A 15 -22.02 -4.13 -9.54
C GLY A 15 -20.54 -4.16 -9.14
N LYS A 16 -19.99 -5.37 -8.89
CA LYS A 16 -18.57 -5.56 -8.57
C LYS A 16 -17.65 -5.04 -9.67
N HIS A 17 -17.99 -5.25 -10.94
CA HIS A 17 -17.20 -4.73 -12.06
C HIS A 17 -17.26 -3.19 -12.15
N ALA A 18 -18.42 -2.58 -11.90
CA ALA A 18 -18.56 -1.12 -11.90
C ALA A 18 -17.79 -0.46 -10.73
N PHE A 19 -17.86 -1.03 -9.53
CA PHE A 19 -17.08 -0.59 -8.37
C PHE A 19 -15.59 -0.78 -8.58
N TRP A 20 -15.19 -1.91 -9.19
CA TRP A 20 -13.80 -2.15 -9.52
C TRP A 20 -13.23 -1.14 -10.51
N LEU A 21 -13.98 -0.78 -11.56
CA LEU A 21 -13.62 0.31 -12.46
C LEU A 21 -13.53 1.67 -11.73
N LEU A 22 -14.41 1.90 -10.75
CA LEU A 22 -14.39 3.13 -9.96
C LEU A 22 -13.10 3.24 -9.11
N PHE A 23 -12.67 2.16 -8.46
CA PHE A 23 -11.43 2.16 -7.67
C PHE A 23 -10.19 2.36 -8.53
N ILE A 24 -10.11 1.71 -9.70
CA ILE A 24 -9.00 1.89 -10.64
C ILE A 24 -8.99 3.32 -11.19
N ALA A 25 -10.14 3.88 -11.55
CA ALA A 25 -10.24 5.26 -12.01
C ALA A 25 -9.85 6.27 -10.91
N TYR A 26 -10.20 5.99 -9.65
CA TYR A 26 -9.82 6.82 -8.52
C TYR A 26 -8.31 6.76 -8.24
N ASP A 27 -7.71 5.57 -8.18
CA ASP A 27 -6.26 5.40 -8.04
C ASP A 27 -5.50 6.09 -9.19
N MET A 28 -5.95 5.93 -10.44
CA MET A 28 -5.41 6.62 -11.61
C MET A 28 -5.46 8.15 -11.45
N THR A 29 -6.59 8.69 -11.02
CA THR A 29 -6.75 10.15 -10.81
C THR A 29 -5.83 10.66 -9.70
N LEU A 30 -5.71 9.89 -8.61
CA LEU A 30 -4.81 10.20 -7.50
C LEU A 30 -3.35 10.24 -7.95
N LEU A 31 -2.90 9.27 -8.75
CA LEU A 31 -1.54 9.25 -9.30
C LEU A 31 -1.30 10.44 -10.25
N GLN A 32 -2.28 10.77 -11.10
CA GLN A 32 -2.17 11.93 -11.98
C GLN A 32 -2.03 13.25 -11.19
N ASN A 33 -2.85 13.42 -10.15
CA ASN A 33 -2.81 14.61 -9.31
C ASN A 33 -1.49 14.70 -8.52
N ALA A 34 -0.99 13.55 -8.04
CA ALA A 34 0.30 13.46 -7.41
C ALA A 34 1.42 13.94 -8.35
N ILE A 35 1.49 13.41 -9.57
CA ILE A 35 2.53 13.75 -10.56
C ILE A 35 2.48 15.22 -11.00
N LYS A 36 1.30 15.84 -11.06
CA LYS A 36 1.15 17.23 -11.54
C LYS A 36 1.51 18.32 -10.53
N GLY A 37 1.96 17.97 -9.32
CA GLY A 37 2.61 18.91 -8.40
C GLY A 37 1.67 19.75 -7.52
N ALA A 38 0.44 19.29 -7.25
CA ALA A 38 -0.45 19.93 -6.28
C ALA A 38 -0.30 19.33 -4.86
N GLY A 39 0.92 19.21 -4.33
CA GLY A 39 1.19 18.88 -2.91
C GLY A 39 0.84 17.45 -2.44
N THR A 40 1.75 16.83 -1.67
CA THR A 40 1.68 15.46 -1.12
C THR A 40 1.77 14.32 -2.16
N THR A 41 2.59 14.52 -3.17
CA THR A 41 2.82 13.61 -4.30
C THR A 41 3.35 12.24 -3.89
N GLU A 42 4.37 12.21 -3.04
CA GLU A 42 5.14 11.00 -2.78
C GLU A 42 4.38 10.02 -1.90
N LYS A 43 3.58 10.51 -0.93
CA LYS A 43 2.77 9.62 -0.08
C LYS A 43 1.75 8.82 -0.89
N VAL A 44 1.12 9.46 -1.88
CA VAL A 44 0.12 8.81 -2.76
C VAL A 44 0.81 7.77 -3.65
N LEU A 45 1.94 8.13 -4.26
CA LEU A 45 2.75 7.19 -5.04
C LEU A 45 3.16 5.98 -4.19
N VAL A 46 3.65 6.22 -2.98
CA VAL A 46 4.07 5.18 -2.02
C VAL A 46 2.91 4.27 -1.64
N GLU A 47 1.80 4.84 -1.18
CA GLU A 47 0.64 4.09 -0.69
C GLU A 47 0.04 3.20 -1.79
N ILE A 48 -0.16 3.75 -2.99
CA ILE A 48 -0.77 3.00 -4.10
C ILE A 48 0.21 1.92 -4.60
N LEU A 49 1.46 2.27 -4.94
CA LEU A 49 2.36 1.32 -5.58
C LEU A 49 2.89 0.24 -4.61
N ALA A 50 2.94 0.50 -3.31
CA ALA A 50 3.32 -0.53 -2.32
C ALA A 50 2.17 -1.50 -1.99
N SER A 51 0.91 -1.05 -2.04
CA SER A 51 -0.25 -1.82 -1.55
C SER A 51 -1.06 -2.53 -2.63
N ARG A 52 -1.04 -2.05 -3.87
CA ARG A 52 -1.84 -2.63 -4.96
C ARG A 52 -1.24 -3.92 -5.50
N LYS A 53 -2.12 -4.86 -5.86
CA LYS A 53 -1.71 -6.13 -6.49
C LYS A 53 -1.16 -5.85 -7.90
N PRO A 54 -0.27 -6.72 -8.43
CA PRO A 54 0.30 -6.54 -9.77
C PRO A 54 -0.75 -6.32 -10.87
N GLN A 55 -1.87 -7.05 -10.82
CA GLN A 55 -2.94 -6.86 -11.80
C GLN A 55 -3.57 -5.47 -11.70
N GLN A 56 -3.89 -5.00 -10.48
CA GLN A 56 -4.45 -3.66 -10.27
C GLN A 56 -3.51 -2.56 -10.80
N VAL A 57 -2.20 -2.71 -10.59
CA VAL A 57 -1.20 -1.76 -11.13
C VAL A 57 -1.22 -1.76 -12.67
N LYS A 58 -1.29 -2.93 -13.32
CA LYS A 58 -1.42 -3.03 -14.78
C LYS A 58 -2.70 -2.36 -15.29
N ASP A 59 -3.80 -2.54 -14.57
CA ASP A 59 -5.09 -1.94 -14.92
C ASP A 59 -5.08 -0.41 -14.76
N ILE A 60 -4.43 0.10 -13.71
CA ILE A 60 -4.20 1.53 -13.51
C ILE A 60 -3.35 2.11 -14.65
N ILE A 61 -2.24 1.46 -15.04
CA ILE A 61 -1.38 1.91 -16.15
C ILE A 61 -2.17 1.97 -17.46
N ALA A 62 -2.98 0.94 -17.74
CA ALA A 62 -3.82 0.89 -18.93
C ALA A 62 -4.88 2.00 -18.93
N ALA A 63 -5.53 2.24 -17.79
CA ALA A 63 -6.50 3.32 -17.62
C ALA A 63 -5.86 4.70 -17.79
N TYR A 64 -4.71 4.93 -17.16
CA TYR A 64 -3.95 6.18 -17.25
C TYR A 64 -3.59 6.51 -18.70
N LYS A 65 -3.06 5.53 -19.44
CA LYS A 65 -2.74 5.68 -20.85
C LYS A 65 -3.96 6.02 -21.71
N LYS A 66 -5.10 5.40 -21.42
CA LYS A 66 -6.34 5.64 -22.14
C LYS A 66 -6.91 7.03 -21.86
N GLU A 67 -6.91 7.45 -20.60
CA GLU A 67 -7.54 8.70 -20.15
C GLU A 67 -6.70 9.93 -20.49
N TYR A 68 -5.40 9.87 -20.21
CA TYR A 68 -4.51 11.04 -20.35
C TYR A 68 -3.65 11.01 -21.61
N ASN A 69 -3.72 9.93 -22.40
CA ASN A 69 -2.84 9.72 -23.55
C ASN A 69 -1.35 9.90 -23.20
N ALA A 70 -0.97 9.46 -22.00
CA ALA A 70 0.36 9.63 -21.41
C ALA A 70 0.89 8.30 -20.87
N ASP A 71 2.19 8.24 -20.59
CA ASP A 71 2.86 7.07 -20.05
C ASP A 71 3.15 7.31 -18.57
N LEU A 72 2.48 6.54 -17.70
CA LEU A 72 2.59 6.71 -16.25
C LEU A 72 4.02 6.48 -15.75
N GLU A 73 4.75 5.51 -16.31
CA GLU A 73 6.14 5.27 -15.92
C GLU A 73 7.01 6.45 -16.32
N LYS A 74 6.85 6.95 -17.56
CA LYS A 74 7.57 8.15 -18.01
C LYS A 74 7.29 9.35 -17.12
N ASP A 75 6.03 9.58 -16.79
CA ASP A 75 5.62 10.72 -15.96
C ASP A 75 6.19 10.60 -14.54
N VAL A 76 6.15 9.41 -13.92
CA VAL A 76 6.79 9.16 -12.62
C VAL A 76 8.31 9.34 -12.69
N THR A 77 8.97 8.87 -13.74
CA THR A 77 10.42 9.06 -13.91
C THR A 77 10.83 10.50 -14.21
N GLY A 78 9.92 11.32 -14.73
CA GLY A 78 10.14 12.74 -14.96
C GLY A 78 10.07 13.58 -13.69
N ASP A 79 9.32 13.12 -12.69
CA ASP A 79 9.04 13.86 -11.45
C ASP A 79 9.79 13.32 -10.22
N THR A 80 10.39 12.12 -10.33
CA THR A 80 11.14 11.48 -9.23
C THR A 80 12.59 11.23 -9.61
N SER A 81 13.46 10.98 -8.61
CA SER A 81 14.88 10.70 -8.85
C SER A 81 15.45 9.62 -7.92
N GLY A 82 16.66 9.14 -8.23
CA GLY A 82 17.46 8.27 -7.37
C GLY A 82 16.84 6.89 -7.09
N HIS A 83 17.16 6.33 -5.94
CA HIS A 83 16.67 5.00 -5.53
C HIS A 83 15.15 4.98 -5.28
N PHE A 84 14.56 6.11 -4.89
CA PHE A 84 13.11 6.26 -4.77
C PHE A 84 12.42 6.03 -6.13
N GLN A 85 12.84 6.76 -7.17
CA GLN A 85 12.36 6.55 -8.55
C GLN A 85 12.56 5.09 -8.98
N ARG A 86 13.74 4.52 -8.74
CA ARG A 86 14.05 3.15 -9.17
C ARG A 86 13.09 2.14 -8.57
N LEU A 87 12.77 2.27 -7.29
CA LEU A 87 11.81 1.37 -6.64
C LEU A 87 10.39 1.59 -7.17
N LEU A 88 9.93 2.84 -7.34
CA LEU A 88 8.62 3.13 -7.95
C LEU A 88 8.47 2.47 -9.33
N VAL A 89 9.49 2.57 -10.18
CA VAL A 89 9.50 1.93 -11.50
C VAL A 89 9.40 0.41 -11.40
N ILE A 90 10.17 -0.23 -10.50
CA ILE A 90 10.06 -1.69 -10.27
C ILE A 90 8.62 -2.08 -9.87
N LEU A 91 7.98 -1.28 -9.02
CA LEU A 91 6.59 -1.52 -8.60
C LEU A 91 5.59 -1.33 -9.75
N LEU A 92 5.78 -0.30 -10.57
CA LEU A 92 4.97 -0.02 -11.77
C LEU A 92 5.06 -1.12 -12.82
N GLN A 93 6.23 -1.72 -12.99
CA GLN A 93 6.41 -2.85 -13.91
C GLN A 93 5.53 -4.05 -13.55
N ALA A 94 5.04 -4.14 -12.30
CA ALA A 94 4.07 -5.13 -11.86
C ALA A 94 4.46 -6.58 -12.22
N ASN A 95 5.78 -6.85 -12.12
CA ASN A 95 6.41 -8.12 -12.46
C ASN A 95 7.02 -8.81 -11.22
N ARG A 96 6.48 -8.52 -10.02
CA ARG A 96 6.88 -9.21 -8.80
C ARG A 96 6.72 -10.72 -8.96
N GLN A 97 7.70 -11.45 -8.43
CA GLN A 97 7.69 -12.90 -8.40
C GLN A 97 6.50 -13.43 -7.58
N THR A 98 6.16 -14.70 -7.79
CA THR A 98 5.06 -15.38 -7.11
C THR A 98 5.57 -16.54 -6.27
N GLY A 99 4.87 -16.84 -5.17
CA GLY A 99 5.23 -17.93 -4.27
C GLY A 99 6.55 -17.72 -3.53
N ILE A 100 6.99 -18.77 -2.83
CA ILE A 100 8.21 -18.78 -2.02
C ILE A 100 9.31 -19.52 -2.78
N GLN A 101 10.44 -18.84 -3.02
CA GLN A 101 11.68 -19.45 -3.51
C GLN A 101 12.55 -19.84 -2.31
N ALA A 102 12.45 -21.09 -1.84
CA ALA A 102 13.07 -21.49 -0.56
C ALA A 102 14.60 -21.37 -0.59
N GLU A 103 15.20 -21.64 -1.73
CA GLU A 103 16.63 -21.65 -1.99
C GLU A 103 17.29 -20.27 -1.93
N THR A 104 16.52 -19.18 -2.12
CA THR A 104 17.07 -17.82 -2.08
C THR A 104 16.82 -17.09 -0.76
N ILE A 105 16.07 -17.67 0.19
CA ILE A 105 15.70 -16.99 1.44
C ILE A 105 16.95 -16.55 2.20
N GLU A 106 17.88 -17.48 2.45
CA GLU A 106 19.09 -17.21 3.21
C GLU A 106 20.01 -16.23 2.47
N SER A 107 20.14 -16.35 1.15
CA SER A 107 20.97 -15.43 0.36
C SER A 107 20.39 -14.02 0.30
N ASP A 108 19.06 -13.88 0.19
CA ASP A 108 18.39 -12.58 0.19
C ASP A 108 18.48 -11.93 1.58
N ALA A 109 18.29 -12.71 2.66
CA ALA A 109 18.46 -12.24 4.04
C ALA A 109 19.89 -11.78 4.30
N GLN A 110 20.89 -12.56 3.87
CA GLN A 110 22.29 -12.20 3.98
C GLN A 110 22.62 -10.95 3.15
N ALA A 111 22.06 -10.82 1.94
CA ALA A 111 22.28 -9.64 1.11
C ALA A 111 21.73 -8.37 1.78
N LEU A 112 20.53 -8.42 2.37
CA LEU A 112 19.95 -7.31 3.12
C LEU A 112 20.76 -6.97 4.37
N PHE A 113 21.20 -7.98 5.11
CA PHE A 113 22.05 -7.79 6.29
C PHE A 113 23.36 -7.07 5.92
N LYS A 114 24.05 -7.54 4.88
CA LYS A 114 25.29 -6.92 4.39
C LYS A 114 25.09 -5.52 3.83
N ALA A 115 23.92 -5.27 3.24
CA ALA A 115 23.57 -3.98 2.66
C ALA A 115 23.33 -2.89 3.70
N GLY A 116 22.89 -3.26 4.91
CA GLY A 116 22.67 -2.32 6.00
C GLY A 116 23.77 -2.32 7.06
N GLU A 117 24.11 -3.49 7.61
CA GLU A 117 24.82 -3.55 8.91
C GLU A 117 26.34 -3.82 8.78
N GLU A 118 26.84 -4.30 7.63
CA GLU A 118 28.28 -4.57 7.43
C GLU A 118 29.06 -3.41 6.78
N LYS A 119 28.39 -2.34 6.31
CA LYS A 119 29.01 -1.23 5.58
C LYS A 119 28.75 0.11 6.27
N PHE A 120 29.68 1.07 6.13
CA PHE A 120 29.41 2.45 6.50
C PHE A 120 28.62 3.12 5.37
N GLY A 121 27.33 3.36 5.62
CA GLY A 121 26.35 3.74 4.59
C GLY A 121 25.69 2.52 3.96
N THR A 122 24.52 2.73 3.36
CA THR A 122 23.64 1.66 2.90
C THR A 122 23.89 1.31 1.45
N ASP A 123 23.77 0.04 1.10
CA ASP A 123 23.62 -0.40 -0.29
C ASP A 123 22.12 -0.38 -0.65
N GLU A 124 21.57 0.80 -0.91
CA GLU A 124 20.12 0.96 -1.18
C GLU A 124 19.69 0.13 -2.40
N GLN A 125 20.62 -0.18 -3.30
CA GLN A 125 20.36 -0.99 -4.47
C GLN A 125 19.92 -2.42 -4.09
N ALA A 126 20.51 -3.02 -3.06
CA ALA A 126 20.14 -4.36 -2.60
C ALA A 126 18.71 -4.36 -2.04
N PHE A 127 18.38 -3.38 -1.19
CA PHE A 127 17.03 -3.19 -0.65
C PHE A 127 15.99 -3.01 -1.78
N VAL A 128 16.26 -2.10 -2.72
CA VAL A 128 15.38 -1.82 -3.86
C VAL A 128 15.17 -3.06 -4.73
N THR A 129 16.23 -3.81 -5.05
CA THR A 129 16.12 -5.01 -5.87
C THR A 129 15.33 -6.12 -5.18
N ILE A 130 15.65 -6.44 -3.93
CA ILE A 130 15.02 -7.56 -3.21
C ILE A 130 13.57 -7.22 -2.87
N LEU A 131 13.33 -6.09 -2.19
CA LEU A 131 11.99 -5.71 -1.73
C LEU A 131 11.04 -5.36 -2.89
N GLY A 132 11.59 -4.85 -4.00
CA GLY A 132 10.80 -4.52 -5.20
C GLY A 132 10.37 -5.72 -6.03
N ASN A 133 11.13 -6.84 -6.03
CA ASN A 133 10.90 -7.96 -6.95
C ASN A 133 10.37 -9.24 -6.29
N ARG A 134 10.69 -9.49 -5.01
CA ARG A 134 10.23 -10.70 -4.33
C ARG A 134 8.74 -10.65 -4.01
N SER A 135 8.12 -11.83 -3.95
CA SER A 135 6.73 -11.96 -3.51
C SER A 135 6.60 -11.59 -2.03
N ALA A 136 5.40 -11.14 -1.61
CA ALA A 136 5.15 -10.85 -0.19
C ALA A 136 5.34 -12.08 0.72
N GLU A 137 4.99 -13.27 0.24
CA GLU A 137 5.16 -14.52 0.97
C GLU A 137 6.63 -14.87 1.19
N HIS A 138 7.45 -14.69 0.15
CA HIS A 138 8.88 -14.89 0.22
C HIS A 138 9.54 -13.85 1.13
N LEU A 139 9.18 -12.57 0.98
CA LEU A 139 9.72 -11.49 1.80
C LEU A 139 9.48 -11.71 3.29
N ARG A 140 8.30 -12.20 3.69
CA ARG A 140 8.05 -12.56 5.09
C ARG A 140 9.06 -13.59 5.63
N LYS A 141 9.43 -14.60 4.83
CA LYS A 141 10.47 -15.57 5.20
C LYS A 141 11.87 -14.96 5.24
N VAL A 142 12.17 -14.06 4.31
CA VAL A 142 13.43 -13.32 4.30
C VAL A 142 13.55 -12.42 5.54
N PHE A 143 12.47 -11.78 5.98
CA PHE A 143 12.47 -10.95 7.19
C PHE A 143 12.72 -11.79 8.44
N ASP A 144 12.07 -12.97 8.55
CA ASP A 144 12.31 -13.91 9.65
C ASP A 144 13.77 -14.38 9.70
N ALA A 145 14.38 -14.66 8.53
CA ALA A 145 15.78 -15.07 8.44
C ALA A 145 16.73 -13.91 8.76
N HIS A 146 16.47 -12.72 8.21
CA HIS A 146 17.24 -11.51 8.47
C HIS A 146 17.28 -11.16 9.95
N MET A 147 16.13 -11.18 10.64
CA MET A 147 16.03 -10.90 12.07
C MET A 147 16.92 -11.83 12.91
N LYS A 148 17.00 -13.12 12.55
CA LYS A 148 17.89 -14.08 13.24
C LYS A 148 19.37 -13.75 13.06
N MET A 149 19.74 -13.10 11.97
CA MET A 149 21.12 -12.71 11.67
C MET A 149 21.49 -11.36 12.29
N SER A 150 20.63 -10.36 12.13
CA SER A 150 20.91 -8.98 12.56
C SER A 150 20.54 -8.69 14.01
N GLY A 151 19.55 -9.41 14.55
CA GLY A 151 18.91 -9.09 15.83
C GLY A 151 17.91 -7.93 15.77
N TYR A 152 17.65 -7.37 14.58
CA TYR A 152 16.74 -6.25 14.35
C TYR A 152 15.61 -6.62 13.40
N GLU A 153 14.44 -6.02 13.61
CA GLU A 153 13.36 -6.07 12.62
C GLU A 153 13.78 -5.35 11.34
N MET A 154 13.25 -5.79 10.20
CA MET A 154 13.59 -5.19 8.90
C MET A 154 13.32 -3.68 8.87
N GLU A 155 12.23 -3.26 9.51
CA GLU A 155 11.83 -1.89 9.72
C GLU A 155 12.88 -1.07 10.49
N GLU A 156 13.52 -1.65 11.50
CA GLU A 156 14.55 -0.99 12.29
C GLU A 156 15.83 -0.80 11.47
N SER A 157 16.25 -1.82 10.72
CA SER A 157 17.39 -1.70 9.80
C SER A 157 17.13 -0.64 8.74
N ILE A 158 15.95 -0.63 8.09
CA ILE A 158 15.59 0.41 7.11
C ILE A 158 15.65 1.82 7.74
N ASN A 159 15.21 1.97 8.98
CA ASN A 159 15.20 3.28 9.64
C ASN A 159 16.59 3.84 9.95
N ARG A 160 17.56 2.96 10.25
CA ARG A 160 18.94 3.34 10.55
C ARG A 160 19.71 3.71 9.29
N GLU A 161 19.37 3.02 8.20
CA GLU A 161 20.14 3.00 6.97
C GLU A 161 19.62 4.01 5.93
N THR A 162 18.31 4.21 5.85
CA THR A 162 17.73 5.04 4.78
C THR A 162 17.05 6.30 5.32
N SER A 163 16.76 7.25 4.42
CA SER A 163 16.05 8.48 4.77
C SER A 163 15.14 8.97 3.64
N GLY A 164 14.36 10.02 3.91
CA GLY A 164 13.46 10.65 2.95
C GLY A 164 12.42 9.71 2.34
N HIS A 165 12.00 10.00 1.11
CA HIS A 165 10.95 9.26 0.41
C HIS A 165 11.30 7.80 0.11
N LEU A 166 12.60 7.50 -0.05
CA LEU A 166 13.03 6.11 -0.20
C LEU A 166 12.70 5.31 1.06
N LYS A 167 13.00 5.85 2.24
CA LYS A 167 12.67 5.21 3.51
C LYS A 167 11.16 4.95 3.62
N ASP A 168 10.35 5.96 3.30
CA ASP A 168 8.89 5.86 3.36
C ASP A 168 8.37 4.76 2.42
N LEU A 169 8.92 4.67 1.21
CA LEU A 169 8.56 3.64 0.24
C LEU A 169 8.98 2.23 0.69
N LEU A 170 10.21 2.08 1.19
CA LEU A 170 10.69 0.79 1.70
C LEU A 170 9.85 0.33 2.88
N PHE A 171 9.51 1.23 3.81
CA PHE A 171 8.59 0.92 4.90
C PHE A 171 7.24 0.46 4.41
N ALA A 172 6.64 1.18 3.46
CA ALA A 172 5.34 0.80 2.92
C ALA A 172 5.39 -0.58 2.25
N VAL A 173 6.46 -0.89 1.49
CA VAL A 173 6.66 -2.21 0.87
C VAL A 173 6.80 -3.31 1.91
N VAL A 174 7.60 -3.10 2.97
CA VAL A 174 7.78 -4.08 4.05
C VAL A 174 6.47 -4.32 4.80
N LYS A 175 5.79 -3.24 5.23
CA LYS A 175 4.51 -3.32 5.93
C LYS A 175 3.44 -4.01 5.08
N CYS A 176 3.32 -3.65 3.79
CA CYS A 176 2.39 -4.31 2.88
C CYS A 176 2.74 -5.79 2.63
N ALA A 177 4.04 -6.14 2.60
CA ALA A 177 4.46 -7.54 2.49
C ALA A 177 4.08 -8.36 3.74
N ARG A 178 4.09 -7.74 4.93
CA ARG A 178 3.61 -8.36 6.18
C ARG A 178 2.08 -8.46 6.20
N SER A 179 1.40 -7.33 6.02
CA SER A 179 -0.06 -7.23 6.04
C SER A 179 -0.50 -5.88 5.46
N VAL A 180 -1.14 -5.90 4.28
CA VAL A 180 -1.79 -4.71 3.70
C VAL A 180 -2.86 -4.13 4.64
N PRO A 181 -3.72 -4.93 5.30
CA PRO A 181 -4.67 -4.39 6.28
C PRO A 181 -4.01 -3.67 7.46
N ALA A 182 -2.91 -4.22 8.01
CA ALA A 182 -2.20 -3.57 9.12
C ALA A 182 -1.53 -2.26 8.68
N TYR A 183 -0.95 -2.23 7.47
CA TYR A 183 -0.43 -1.00 6.88
C TYR A 183 -1.51 0.09 6.82
N PHE A 184 -2.71 -0.22 6.31
CA PHE A 184 -3.79 0.77 6.26
C PHE A 184 -4.38 1.13 7.62
N ALA A 185 -4.36 0.21 8.59
CA ALA A 185 -4.73 0.52 9.96
C ALA A 185 -3.80 1.59 10.57
N GLU A 186 -2.48 1.43 10.40
CA GLU A 186 -1.51 2.43 10.82
C GLU A 186 -1.67 3.76 10.06
N THR A 187 -1.87 3.70 8.74
CA THR A 187 -2.10 4.90 7.92
C THR A 187 -3.32 5.69 8.41
N LEU A 188 -4.44 5.01 8.69
CA LEU A 188 -5.65 5.64 9.25
C LEU A 188 -5.41 6.22 10.63
N TYR A 189 -4.71 5.50 11.51
CA TYR A 189 -4.39 6.00 12.84
C TYR A 189 -3.54 7.27 12.76
N HIS A 190 -2.50 7.27 11.93
CA HIS A 190 -1.64 8.45 11.76
C HIS A 190 -2.37 9.63 11.09
N ALA A 191 -3.36 9.38 10.24
CA ALA A 191 -4.18 10.44 9.65
C ALA A 191 -5.08 11.14 10.67
N MET A 192 -5.48 10.46 11.75
CA MET A 192 -6.35 11.00 12.81
C MET A 192 -5.62 11.25 14.13
N LYS A 193 -4.29 11.05 14.17
CA LYS A 193 -3.51 11.20 15.39
C LYS A 193 -3.05 12.65 15.55
N GLY A 194 -3.49 13.30 16.61
CA GLY A 194 -2.97 14.59 17.05
C GLY A 194 -3.99 15.71 16.88
N ALA A 195 -3.51 16.92 16.61
CA ALA A 195 -4.39 18.06 16.38
C ALA A 195 -4.76 18.15 14.88
N GLY A 196 -6.05 18.02 14.58
CA GLY A 196 -6.56 18.00 13.21
C GLY A 196 -6.47 16.63 12.56
N THR A 197 -6.94 16.55 11.33
CA THR A 197 -7.08 15.31 10.56
C THR A 197 -6.43 15.48 9.18
N ASP A 198 -5.65 14.50 8.73
CA ASP A 198 -5.22 14.38 7.33
C ASP A 198 -6.41 13.80 6.53
N ASP A 199 -7.37 14.69 6.21
CA ASP A 199 -8.63 14.31 5.55
C ASP A 199 -8.40 13.65 4.19
N ASP A 200 -7.39 14.10 3.44
CA ASP A 200 -7.07 13.52 2.13
C ASP A 200 -6.68 12.04 2.25
N THR A 201 -5.86 11.71 3.25
CA THR A 201 -5.48 10.32 3.54
C THR A 201 -6.64 9.52 4.11
N LEU A 202 -7.39 10.09 5.06
CA LEU A 202 -8.54 9.43 5.66
C LEU A 202 -9.58 9.08 4.59
N ILE A 203 -9.99 10.03 3.75
CA ILE A 203 -10.96 9.82 2.67
C ILE A 203 -10.45 8.78 1.68
N ARG A 204 -9.20 8.92 1.21
CA ARG A 204 -8.61 8.02 0.22
C ARG A 204 -8.61 6.56 0.70
N VAL A 205 -8.16 6.33 1.93
CA VAL A 205 -8.11 4.97 2.48
C VAL A 205 -9.52 4.45 2.74
N MET A 206 -10.41 5.23 3.36
CA MET A 206 -11.78 4.79 3.63
C MET A 206 -12.55 4.43 2.36
N VAL A 207 -12.37 5.21 1.28
CA VAL A 207 -13.00 4.92 -0.02
C VAL A 207 -12.37 3.70 -0.68
N THR A 208 -11.04 3.68 -0.86
CA THR A 208 -10.37 2.64 -1.66
C THR A 208 -10.35 1.26 -0.99
N ARG A 209 -10.54 1.19 0.33
CA ARG A 209 -10.49 -0.06 1.09
C ARG A 209 -11.86 -0.59 1.53
N SER A 210 -12.91 0.24 1.44
CA SER A 210 -14.27 -0.09 1.90
C SER A 210 -14.80 -1.45 1.43
N GLU A 211 -14.61 -1.77 0.15
CA GLU A 211 -15.07 -3.04 -0.45
C GLU A 211 -13.94 -4.07 -0.67
N VAL A 212 -12.74 -3.80 -0.13
CA VAL A 212 -11.57 -4.67 -0.33
C VAL A 212 -11.26 -5.48 0.91
N ASP A 213 -10.93 -4.79 2.01
CA ASP A 213 -10.42 -5.40 3.25
C ASP A 213 -10.72 -4.55 4.50
N MET A 214 -11.73 -3.70 4.46
CA MET A 214 -12.10 -2.83 5.59
C MET A 214 -12.34 -3.59 6.90
N LEU A 215 -12.92 -4.80 6.85
CA LEU A 215 -13.11 -5.64 8.04
C LEU A 215 -11.78 -6.12 8.64
N ASP A 216 -10.80 -6.47 7.79
CA ASP A 216 -9.47 -6.86 8.25
C ASP A 216 -8.70 -5.65 8.79
N ILE A 217 -8.82 -4.48 8.13
CA ILE A 217 -8.23 -3.22 8.60
C ILE A 217 -8.74 -2.88 10.00
N ARG A 218 -10.06 -2.99 10.23
CA ARG A 218 -10.67 -2.77 11.54
C ARG A 218 -10.13 -3.70 12.62
N SER A 219 -9.97 -4.98 12.28
CA SER A 219 -9.40 -5.99 13.17
C SER A 219 -7.95 -5.65 13.54
N GLU A 220 -7.11 -5.31 12.56
CA GLU A 220 -5.72 -4.90 12.79
C GLU A 220 -5.63 -3.58 13.57
N PHE A 221 -6.48 -2.60 13.26
CA PHE A 221 -6.55 -1.33 13.97
C PHE A 221 -6.81 -1.53 15.46
N ARG A 222 -7.78 -2.39 15.81
CA ARG A 222 -8.08 -2.72 17.20
C ARG A 222 -6.90 -3.39 17.90
N LYS A 223 -6.22 -4.33 17.23
CA LYS A 223 -5.04 -5.02 17.77
C LYS A 223 -3.89 -4.06 18.05
N LEU A 224 -3.64 -3.12 17.13
CA LEU A 224 -2.50 -2.21 17.20
C LEU A 224 -2.72 -1.04 18.18
N PHE A 225 -3.93 -0.50 18.28
CA PHE A 225 -4.20 0.77 18.99
C PHE A 225 -5.13 0.65 20.20
N ALA A 226 -5.64 -0.56 20.48
CA ALA A 226 -6.56 -0.82 21.59
C ALA A 226 -7.85 0.02 21.59
N CYS A 227 -8.23 0.59 20.44
CA CYS A 227 -9.49 1.27 20.20
C CYS A 227 -10.05 0.86 18.82
N SER A 228 -11.34 1.03 18.57
CA SER A 228 -11.92 0.72 17.25
C SER A 228 -11.72 1.87 16.28
N LEU A 229 -11.50 1.56 15.00
CA LEU A 229 -11.43 2.56 13.92
C LEU A 229 -12.69 3.45 13.91
N HIS A 230 -13.87 2.83 14.09
CA HIS A 230 -15.15 3.52 14.18
C HIS A 230 -15.18 4.58 15.30
N SER A 231 -14.68 4.24 16.50
CA SER A 231 -14.63 5.17 17.63
C SER A 231 -13.72 6.37 17.36
N VAL A 232 -12.57 6.14 16.71
CA VAL A 232 -11.61 7.19 16.37
C VAL A 232 -12.20 8.13 15.33
N ILE A 233 -12.78 7.61 14.23
CA ILE A 233 -13.46 8.43 13.21
C ILE A 233 -14.57 9.29 13.84
N LYS A 234 -15.35 8.70 14.75
CA LYS A 234 -16.45 9.40 15.43
C LYS A 234 -15.94 10.53 16.34
N GLY A 235 -14.76 10.38 16.95
CA GLY A 235 -14.14 11.40 17.78
C GLY A 235 -13.53 12.54 16.96
N ASP A 236 -12.92 12.22 15.82
CA ASP A 236 -12.04 13.14 15.09
C ASP A 236 -12.75 13.95 13.99
N THR A 237 -13.84 13.41 13.42
CA THR A 237 -14.57 14.06 12.30
C THR A 237 -15.91 14.62 12.75
N GLY A 238 -16.67 15.36 11.93
CA GLY A 238 -17.97 15.95 12.32
C GLY A 238 -19.03 15.94 11.21
N GLY A 239 -20.28 16.25 11.56
CA GLY A 239 -21.38 16.48 10.60
C GLY A 239 -21.69 15.29 9.68
N ASP A 240 -22.12 15.57 8.46
CA ASP A 240 -22.43 14.55 7.45
C ASP A 240 -21.17 13.84 6.92
N TYR A 241 -20.03 14.52 6.96
CA TYR A 241 -18.73 13.93 6.66
C TYR A 241 -18.44 12.72 7.56
N ARG A 242 -18.60 12.88 8.89
CA ARG A 242 -18.52 11.77 9.84
C ARG A 242 -19.47 10.64 9.48
N LYS A 243 -20.74 10.95 9.18
CA LYS A 243 -21.75 9.92 8.84
C LYS A 243 -21.32 9.10 7.62
N ALA A 244 -20.79 9.75 6.59
CA ALA A 244 -20.30 9.07 5.40
C ALA A 244 -19.12 8.14 5.72
N LEU A 245 -18.13 8.62 6.50
CA LEU A 245 -16.98 7.80 6.88
C LEU A 245 -17.37 6.61 7.77
N LEU A 246 -18.27 6.80 8.73
CA LEU A 246 -18.76 5.70 9.57
C LEU A 246 -19.55 4.68 8.73
N ALA A 247 -20.29 5.12 7.70
CA ALA A 247 -20.95 4.20 6.78
C ALA A 247 -19.94 3.37 5.97
N LEU A 248 -18.83 3.97 5.51
CA LEU A 248 -17.74 3.24 4.85
C LEU A 248 -16.97 2.32 5.79
N CYS A 249 -16.80 2.72 7.06
CA CYS A 249 -16.20 1.88 8.10
C CYS A 249 -17.07 0.65 8.43
N GLY A 250 -18.39 0.82 8.39
CA GLY A 250 -19.34 -0.18 8.85
C GLY A 250 -19.59 -0.07 10.36
N GLY A 251 -19.63 -1.21 11.05
CA GLY A 251 -19.99 -1.27 12.48
C GLY A 251 -18.84 -0.97 13.42
N ASP A 252 -19.17 -0.75 14.69
CA ASP A 252 -18.17 -0.66 15.77
C ASP A 252 -17.65 -2.05 16.16
N ASP A 253 -16.37 -2.12 16.55
CA ASP A 253 -15.70 -3.33 17.00
C ASP A 253 -15.42 -3.29 18.51
N ALA A 254 -16.16 -2.49 19.28
CA ALA A 254 -16.03 -2.39 20.73
C ALA A 254 -16.39 -3.71 21.44
#